data_AF-A0A7W7SVH6-F1
#
_entry.id   AF-A0A7W7SVH6-F1
#
_cell.length_a   1.000
_cell.length_b   1.000
_cell.length_c   1.000
_cell.angle_alpha   90.00
_cell.angle_beta   90.00
_cell.angle_gamma   90.00
#
_symmetry.space_group_name_H-M   'P 1'
#
loop_
_entity.id
_entity.type
_entity.pdbx_description
1 polymer ?
#
loop_
_entity_poly.entity_id
_entity_poly.type
_entity_poly.pdbx_seq_one_letter_code
_entity_poly.pdbx_strand_id
1 'polypeptide(L)'
;MTSGIDAPKRRYLSWLRPFHVVLLGTVVIAILLLAPIRIGPGNHEKDTSCGSAFDMDLSPWRSVPHDSEQAYYLDLAYKTCTIRRIDRLAQAVGVLSVTFLIVAFMTRRSGSPRSDRSSGGPDPS
;
A
#
# COMPACT_ATOMS: atom_id res chain seq x y z
N MET A 1 19.56 -40.81 -24.35
CA MET A 1 19.01 -40.69 -22.98
C MET A 1 18.97 -39.20 -22.65
N THR A 2 17.81 -38.56 -22.80
CA THR A 2 17.61 -37.14 -22.51
C THR A 2 17.06 -36.99 -21.09
N SER A 3 17.91 -36.59 -20.16
CA SER A 3 17.48 -36.22 -18.80
C SER A 3 16.72 -34.90 -18.84
N GLY A 4 15.40 -34.96 -18.72
CA GLY A 4 14.55 -33.80 -18.44
C GLY A 4 14.72 -33.38 -16.99
N ILE A 5 15.43 -32.29 -16.74
CA ILE A 5 15.43 -31.61 -15.44
C ILE A 5 14.14 -30.79 -15.38
N ASP A 6 13.05 -31.40 -14.91
CA ASP A 6 11.82 -30.67 -14.59
C ASP A 6 12.02 -29.87 -13.31
N ALA A 7 12.10 -28.55 -13.47
CA ALA A 7 12.26 -27.57 -12.41
C ALA A 7 11.10 -27.62 -11.39
N PRO A 8 11.35 -27.58 -10.07
CA PRO A 8 10.30 -27.51 -9.07
C PRO A 8 9.72 -26.09 -8.97
N LYS A 9 8.98 -25.64 -10.01
CA LYS A 9 8.44 -24.27 -10.09
C LYS A 9 6.98 -24.13 -9.64
N ARG A 10 6.39 -25.16 -9.01
CA ARG A 10 4.92 -25.26 -8.82
C ARG A 10 4.40 -25.20 -7.38
N ARG A 11 5.25 -25.14 -6.36
CA ARG A 11 4.80 -25.10 -4.93
C ARG A 11 4.70 -23.70 -4.31
N TYR A 12 5.36 -22.69 -4.86
CA TYR A 12 5.29 -21.32 -4.31
C TYR A 12 3.96 -20.60 -4.61
N LEU A 13 3.24 -21.01 -5.66
CA LEU A 13 1.99 -20.38 -6.08
C LEU A 13 0.77 -20.77 -5.23
N SER A 14 0.82 -21.89 -4.49
CA SER A 14 -0.32 -22.33 -3.68
C SER A 14 -0.39 -21.68 -2.30
N TRP A 15 0.65 -20.96 -1.86
CA TRP A 15 0.69 -20.35 -0.53
C TRP A 15 0.13 -18.91 -0.50
N LEU A 16 0.18 -18.20 -1.63
CA LEU A 16 -0.42 -16.88 -1.78
C LEU A 16 -1.93 -17.01 -1.99
N ARG A 17 -2.68 -17.29 -0.92
CA ARG A 17 -4.14 -17.09 -0.93
C ARG A 17 -4.42 -15.59 -1.09
N PRO A 18 -5.47 -15.17 -1.83
CA PRO A 18 -5.82 -13.76 -1.98
C PRO A 18 -5.97 -13.03 -0.64
N PHE A 19 -6.36 -13.76 0.41
CA PHE A 19 -6.37 -13.27 1.78
C PHE A 19 -5.03 -12.69 2.26
N HIS A 20 -3.89 -13.33 1.95
CA HIS A 20 -2.58 -12.84 2.36
C HIS A 20 -2.20 -11.55 1.62
N VAL A 21 -2.60 -11.43 0.35
CA VAL A 21 -2.37 -10.22 -0.46
C VAL A 21 -3.17 -9.06 0.10
N VAL A 22 -4.44 -9.29 0.44
CA VAL A 22 -5.29 -8.28 1.10
C VAL A 22 -4.71 -7.91 2.45
N LEU A 23 -4.35 -8.87 3.29
CA LEU A 23 -3.77 -8.62 4.61
C LEU A 23 -2.49 -7.77 4.51
N LEU A 24 -1.59 -8.12 3.61
CA LEU A 24 -0.34 -7.38 3.40
C LEU A 24 -0.61 -5.96 2.88
N GLY A 25 -1.55 -5.80 1.94
CA GLY A 25 -2.01 -4.48 1.48
C GLY A 25 -2.61 -3.63 2.60
N THR A 26 -3.45 -4.22 3.47
CA THR A 26 -4.02 -3.55 4.64
C THR A 26 -2.96 -3.11 5.63
N VAL A 27 -1.96 -3.96 5.91
CA VAL A 27 -0.84 -3.60 6.80
C VAL A 27 -0.04 -2.43 6.23
N VAL A 28 0.26 -2.44 4.93
CA VAL A 28 0.97 -1.33 4.28
C VAL A 28 0.17 -0.03 4.37
N ILE A 29 -1.14 -0.08 4.10
CA ILE A 29 -2.03 1.09 4.22
C ILE A 29 -2.05 1.59 5.67
N ALA A 30 -2.20 0.70 6.66
CA ALA A 30 -2.19 1.07 8.08
C ALA A 30 -0.87 1.76 8.47
N ILE A 31 0.27 1.24 8.01
CA ILE A 31 1.57 1.86 8.26
C ILE A 31 1.65 3.24 7.59
N LEU A 32 1.23 3.38 6.33
CA LEU A 32 1.26 4.66 5.61
C LEU A 32 0.41 5.75 6.28
N LEU A 33 -0.72 5.36 6.88
CA LEU A 33 -1.65 6.30 7.48
C LEU A 33 -1.31 6.63 8.94
N LEU A 34 -0.78 5.67 9.69
CA LEU A 34 -0.44 5.85 11.11
C LEU A 34 0.99 6.33 11.32
N ALA A 35 1.90 6.11 10.38
CA ALA A 35 3.28 6.55 10.52
C ALA A 35 3.36 8.09 10.61
N PRO A 36 4.14 8.62 11.56
CA PRO A 36 4.27 10.06 11.73
C PRO A 36 4.96 10.67 10.51
N ILE A 37 4.41 11.80 10.07
CA ILE A 37 4.96 12.63 9.01
C ILE A 37 6.03 13.52 9.65
N ARG A 38 7.30 13.17 9.42
CA ARG A 38 8.45 13.96 9.86
C ARG A 38 8.89 14.90 8.74
N ILE A 39 9.12 16.17 9.07
CA ILE A 39 9.68 17.17 8.16
C ILE A 39 11.06 17.58 8.70
N GLY A 40 12.12 17.43 7.89
CA GLY A 40 13.42 18.03 8.24
C GLY A 40 14.60 17.55 7.38
N PRO A 41 15.23 18.43 6.58
CA PRO A 41 16.56 18.25 6.02
C PRO A 41 17.61 18.89 6.94
N GLY A 42 17.78 18.40 8.16
CA GLY A 42 18.79 18.97 9.06
C GLY A 42 18.71 18.44 10.49
N ASN A 43 19.87 18.26 11.14
CA ASN A 43 19.99 17.69 12.49
C ASN A 43 19.22 18.44 13.59
N HIS A 44 18.75 19.67 13.34
CA HIS A 44 18.00 20.48 14.32
C HIS A 44 16.47 20.46 14.12
N GLU A 45 15.97 19.88 13.03
CA GLU A 45 14.53 19.84 12.69
C GLU A 45 13.96 18.41 12.69
N LYS A 46 14.78 17.40 13.00
CA LYS A 46 14.44 15.96 12.88
C LYS A 46 13.30 15.49 13.80
N ASP A 47 13.01 16.26 14.84
CA ASP A 47 11.99 15.92 15.84
C ASP A 47 10.67 16.68 15.64
N THR A 48 10.59 17.54 14.62
CA THR A 48 9.37 18.27 14.30
C THR A 48 8.41 17.36 13.51
N SER A 49 7.54 16.68 14.25
CA SER A 49 6.49 15.82 13.71
C SER A 49 5.25 16.65 13.38
N CYS A 50 4.70 16.46 12.17
CA CYS A 50 3.40 16.99 11.77
C CYS A 50 2.21 16.16 12.27
N GLY A 51 2.46 15.10 13.04
CA GLY A 51 1.46 14.09 13.37
C GLY A 51 1.34 13.02 12.30
N SER A 52 0.16 12.40 12.16
CA SER A 52 -0.12 11.29 11.25
C SER A 52 -0.95 11.72 10.03
N ALA A 53 -1.35 10.78 9.18
CA ALA A 53 -2.27 11.11 8.08
C ALA A 53 -3.70 11.45 8.57
N PHE A 54 -4.03 11.20 9.83
CA PHE A 54 -5.34 11.50 10.41
C PHE A 54 -5.31 12.70 11.36
N ASP A 55 -4.22 12.83 12.11
CA ASP A 55 -4.07 13.82 13.16
C ASP A 55 -2.92 14.77 12.82
N MET A 56 -3.21 16.08 12.82
CA MET A 56 -2.23 17.10 12.48
C MET A 56 -1.78 17.79 13.77
N ASP A 57 -0.51 17.60 14.11
CA ASP A 57 0.12 18.26 15.25
C ASP A 57 0.99 19.42 14.78
N LEU A 58 0.62 20.64 15.18
CA LEU A 58 1.36 21.88 14.92
C LEU A 58 1.93 22.48 16.21
N SER A 59 1.84 21.77 17.33
CA SER A 59 2.33 22.23 18.64
C SER A 59 3.80 22.70 18.61
N PRO A 60 4.73 22.05 17.87
CA PRO A 60 6.12 22.51 17.79
C PRO A 60 6.30 23.90 17.17
N TRP A 61 5.38 24.34 16.32
CA TRP A 61 5.45 25.66 15.66
C TRP A 61 4.72 26.75 16.45
N ARG A 62 3.95 26.39 17.49
CA ARG A 62 3.30 27.36 18.40
C ARG A 62 4.23 27.93 19.46
N SER A 63 5.34 27.24 19.77
CA SER A 63 6.33 27.67 20.76
C SER A 63 7.31 28.74 20.27
N VAL A 64 7.20 29.17 19.01
CA VAL A 64 8.00 30.27 18.45
C VAL A 64 7.49 31.61 19.04
N PRO A 65 8.37 32.54 19.45
CA PRO A 65 7.99 33.82 20.06
C PRO A 65 6.91 34.57 19.25
N HIS A 66 5.99 35.22 19.96
CA HIS A 66 4.83 35.97 19.41
C HIS A 66 5.25 37.25 18.67
N ASP A 67 6.06 37.10 17.63
CA ASP A 67 6.33 38.16 16.66
C ASP A 67 5.37 38.03 15.47
N SER A 68 5.20 39.10 14.69
CA SER A 68 4.36 39.11 13.48
C SER A 68 4.71 38.02 12.46
N GLU A 69 5.89 37.40 12.58
CA GLU A 69 6.35 36.29 11.75
C GLU A 69 5.76 34.92 12.17
N GLN A 70 5.19 34.80 13.37
CA GLN A 70 4.64 33.53 13.85
C GLN A 70 3.52 33.01 12.93
N ALA A 71 2.63 33.89 12.48
CA ALA A 71 1.55 33.55 11.56
C ALA A 71 2.09 33.03 10.22
N TYR A 72 3.20 33.61 9.74
CA TYR A 72 3.86 33.18 8.51
C TYR A 72 4.47 31.78 8.65
N TYR A 73 5.21 31.50 9.73
CA TYR A 73 5.79 30.19 9.97
C TYR A 73 4.74 29.09 10.20
N LEU A 74 3.64 29.42 10.89
CA LEU A 74 2.52 28.50 11.07
C LEU A 74 1.82 28.16 9.74
N ASP A 75 1.59 29.16 8.86
CA ASP A 75 1.00 28.91 7.53
C ASP A 75 1.93 28.05 6.66
N LEU A 76 3.24 28.30 6.71
CA LEU A 76 4.22 27.50 5.98
C LEU A 76 4.29 26.05 6.47
N ALA A 77 4.29 25.86 7.80
CA ALA A 77 4.23 24.54 8.42
C ALA A 77 2.95 23.80 8.05
N TYR A 78 1.80 24.48 8.14
CA TYR A 78 0.50 23.93 7.76
C TYR A 78 0.48 23.46 6.30
N LYS A 79 0.96 24.30 5.37
CA LYS A 79 1.05 23.94 3.94
C LYS A 79 1.93 22.72 3.72
N THR A 80 3.10 22.67 4.36
CA THR A 80 4.06 21.58 4.14
C THR A 80 3.56 20.27 4.76
N CYS A 81 3.00 20.31 5.97
CA CYS A 81 2.36 19.15 6.60
C CYS A 81 1.17 18.65 5.77
N THR A 82 0.36 19.56 5.22
CA THR A 82 -0.78 19.22 4.36
C THR A 82 -0.35 18.51 3.07
N ILE A 83 0.68 19.00 2.39
CA ILE A 83 1.21 18.37 1.16
C ILE A 83 1.68 16.95 1.46
N ARG A 84 2.42 16.75 2.54
CA ARG A 84 2.90 15.41 2.94
C ARG A 84 1.76 14.47 3.30
N ARG A 85 0.71 14.98 3.95
CA ARG A 85 -0.49 14.21 4.26
C ARG A 85 -1.20 13.74 2.99
N ILE A 86 -1.35 14.63 2.00
CA ILE A 86 -1.95 14.29 0.70
C ILE A 86 -1.10 13.23 -0.02
N ASP A 87 0.22 13.34 0.00
CA ASP A 87 1.12 12.34 -0.59
C ASP A 87 0.94 10.95 0.05
N ARG A 88 0.81 10.86 1.38
CA ARG A 88 0.51 9.59 2.07
C ARG A 88 -0.85 9.01 1.69
N LEU A 89 -1.88 9.85 1.57
CA LEU A 89 -3.20 9.42 1.11
C LEU A 89 -3.15 8.91 -0.33
N ALA A 90 -2.45 9.62 -1.23
CA ALA A 90 -2.26 9.19 -2.61
C ALA A 90 -1.52 7.85 -2.69
N GLN A 91 -0.47 7.66 -1.89
CA GLN A 91 0.24 6.39 -1.78
C GLN A 91 -0.68 5.26 -1.29
N ALA A 92 -1.50 5.51 -0.26
CA ALA A 92 -2.45 4.52 0.25
C ALA A 92 -3.49 4.11 -0.80
N VAL A 93 -4.04 5.07 -1.55
CA VAL A 93 -4.96 4.81 -2.67
C VAL A 93 -4.26 4.02 -3.78
N GLY A 94 -3.00 4.36 -4.09
CA GLY A 94 -2.16 3.62 -5.02
C GLY A 94 -2.02 2.15 -4.62
N VAL A 95 -1.63 1.88 -3.37
CA VAL A 95 -1.51 0.52 -2.83
C VAL A 95 -2.85 -0.23 -2.88
N LEU A 96 -3.95 0.43 -2.54
CA LEU A 96 -5.29 -0.15 -2.59
C LEU A 96 -5.67 -0.56 -4.01
N SER A 97 -5.43 0.31 -4.99
CA SER A 97 -5.71 0.04 -6.41
C SER A 97 -4.91 -1.15 -6.94
N VAL A 98 -3.60 -1.21 -6.63
CA VAL A 98 -2.72 -2.32 -7.03
C VAL A 98 -3.16 -3.62 -6.38
N THR A 99 -3.48 -3.59 -5.09
CA THR A 99 -3.97 -4.76 -4.34
C THR A 99 -5.25 -5.30 -4.97
N PHE A 100 -6.19 -4.41 -5.31
CA PHE A 100 -7.43 -4.79 -5.98
C PHE A 100 -7.19 -5.41 -7.36
N LEU A 101 -6.29 -4.83 -8.16
CA LEU A 101 -5.92 -5.37 -9.47
C LEU A 101 -5.28 -6.76 -9.36
N ILE A 102 -4.39 -6.98 -8.40
CA ILE A 102 -3.77 -8.28 -8.15
C ILE A 102 -4.84 -9.31 -7.77
N VAL A 103 -5.72 -8.96 -6.82
CA VAL A 103 -6.80 -9.86 -6.39
C VAL A 103 -7.74 -10.18 -7.55
N ALA A 104 -8.16 -9.18 -8.33
CA ALA A 104 -9.01 -9.36 -9.51
C ALA A 104 -8.35 -10.24 -10.59
N PHE A 105 -7.04 -10.09 -10.79
CA PHE A 105 -6.28 -10.92 -11.71
C PHE A 105 -6.17 -12.38 -11.21
N MET A 106 -5.93 -12.57 -9.92
CA MET A 106 -5.88 -13.90 -9.30
C MET A 106 -7.24 -14.60 -9.37
N THR A 107 -8.33 -13.92 -9.07
CA THR A 107 -9.69 -14.50 -9.15
C THR A 107 -10.08 -14.85 -10.59
N ARG A 108 -9.76 -13.99 -11.57
CA ARG A 108 -9.95 -14.31 -13.00
C ARG A 108 -9.14 -15.53 -13.45
N ARG A 109 -7.89 -15.68 -13.00
CA ARG A 109 -7.06 -16.87 -13.32
C ARG A 109 -7.56 -18.15 -12.66
N SER A 110 -8.07 -18.06 -11.43
CA SER A 110 -8.63 -19.22 -10.72
C SER A 110 -10.00 -19.67 -11.26
N GLY A 111 -10.72 -18.78 -11.95
CA GLY A 111 -12.02 -19.05 -12.57
C GLY A 111 -11.98 -19.67 -13.96
N SER A 112 -10.88 -20.32 -14.38
CA SER A 112 -10.86 -21.16 -15.59
C SER A 112 -11.02 -22.64 -15.21
N PRO A 113 -12.25 -23.12 -14.97
CA PRO A 113 -12.51 -24.55 -15.03
C PRO A 113 -12.36 -24.94 -16.50
N ARG A 114 -11.29 -25.70 -16.77
CA ARG A 114 -11.20 -26.55 -17.95
C ARG A 114 -12.28 -27.63 -17.85
N SER A 115 -13.51 -27.26 -18.18
CA SER A 115 -14.61 -28.19 -18.46
C SER A 115 -14.63 -28.46 -19.96
N ASP A 116 -13.54 -29.06 -20.45
CA ASP A 116 -13.46 -29.63 -21.79
C ASP A 116 -12.82 -31.03 -21.68
N ARG A 117 -13.70 -31.99 -21.40
CA ARG A 117 -13.66 -33.44 -21.66
C ARG A 117 -15.02 -33.95 -21.18
N SER A 118 -15.93 -34.47 -21.97
CA SER A 118 -15.92 -34.91 -23.36
C SER A 118 -17.40 -35.00 -23.78
N SER A 119 -17.81 -34.28 -24.81
CA SER A 119 -19.06 -34.56 -25.52
C SER A 119 -18.71 -35.44 -26.73
N GLY A 120 -19.33 -36.61 -26.86
CA GLY A 120 -19.22 -37.50 -28.02
C GLY A 120 -19.45 -38.99 -27.69
N GLY A 121 -20.70 -39.47 -27.81
CA GLY A 121 -21.12 -40.89 -27.68
C GLY A 121 -20.73 -41.78 -28.88
N PRO A 122 -21.50 -42.81 -29.30
CA PRO A 122 -22.62 -43.57 -28.70
C PRO A 122 -22.29 -45.07 -28.45
N ASP A 123 -23.29 -45.84 -27.99
CA ASP A 123 -23.27 -47.28 -27.64
C ASP A 123 -22.60 -48.24 -28.66
N PRO A 124 -22.03 -49.35 -28.18
CA PRO A 124 -22.02 -50.61 -28.90
C PRO A 124 -22.67 -51.77 -28.11
N SER A 125 -23.55 -52.49 -28.82
CA SER A 125 -24.05 -53.88 -28.64
C SER A 125 -25.54 -54.00 -28.32
#